data_AF-A0A953X6F2-F1
#
_entry.id   AF-A0A953X6F2-F1
#
_cell.length_a   1.000
_cell.length_b   1.000
_cell.length_c   1.000
_cell.angle_alpha   90.00
_cell.angle_beta   90.00
_cell.angle_gamma   90.00
#
_symmetry.space_group_name_H-M   'P 1'
#
loop_
_entity.id
_entity.type
_entity.pdbx_description
1 polymer ?
#
loop_
_entity_poly.entity_id
_entity_poly.type
_entity_poly.pdbx_seq_one_letter_code
_entity_poly.pdbx_strand_id
1 'polypeptide(L)'
;DAFDVQPVNISKASFVDGAAHRQGLAPIYNTYIFTAADPSYDAAFEAQQMLFRPLFTTGWMIDDTLMEMGDPIPETVVISSASSKTAMALAHCLKQRGGVDTVALTSPGNKDFVESTGLYGRVRTYDDVDRLHARGLTAFVDFLGRPTLTADVHNALRDRLVRSLVIGVTDWEGNRAPVPLPDPQPEFFFVPTYAAERAKTLGADVLNARLGQSLMSFYRASKDFVTPQMANGHDAITGAWQETLEAKVSPGMGLILAP
;
A
#
# COMPACT_ATOMS: atom_id res chain seq x y z
N ASP A 1 7.74 -18.06 23.33
CA ASP A 1 7.63 -18.69 21.99
C ASP A 1 6.21 -19.20 21.68
N ALA A 2 5.15 -18.51 22.14
CA ALA A 2 3.78 -18.90 21.81
C ALA A 2 3.12 -17.79 21.01
N PHE A 3 2.48 -18.16 19.91
CA PHE A 3 1.61 -17.28 19.12
C PHE A 3 0.20 -17.39 19.69
N ASP A 4 -0.30 -16.31 20.30
CA ASP A 4 -1.60 -16.31 21.00
C ASP A 4 -2.75 -16.04 20.01
N VAL A 5 -3.42 -17.12 19.60
CA VAL A 5 -4.57 -17.11 18.67
C VAL A 5 -5.60 -18.15 19.10
N GLN A 6 -6.87 -17.92 18.73
CA GLN A 6 -7.93 -18.91 18.93
C GLN A 6 -8.38 -19.47 17.57
N PRO A 7 -7.80 -20.57 17.08
CA PRO A 7 -8.09 -21.05 15.73
C PRO A 7 -9.52 -21.58 15.62
N VAL A 8 -10.28 -21.05 14.66
CA VAL A 8 -11.61 -21.51 14.24
C VAL A 8 -11.65 -21.69 12.72
N ASN A 9 -12.70 -22.34 12.20
CA ASN A 9 -12.87 -22.62 10.76
C ASN A 9 -11.62 -23.25 10.11
N ILE A 10 -11.02 -24.22 10.80
CA ILE A 10 -9.76 -24.84 10.42
C ILE A 10 -9.96 -25.71 9.18
N SER A 11 -9.08 -25.56 8.21
CA SER A 11 -8.98 -26.39 7.01
C SER A 11 -7.57 -26.96 6.87
N LYS A 12 -7.33 -27.73 5.81
CA LYS A 12 -5.97 -28.18 5.45
C LYS A 12 -5.05 -27.03 5.04
N ALA A 13 -5.61 -25.89 4.64
CA ALA A 13 -4.86 -24.78 4.07
C ALA A 13 -4.75 -23.55 4.98
N SER A 14 -5.69 -23.38 5.91
CA SER A 14 -5.81 -22.16 6.70
C SER A 14 -6.64 -22.33 7.97
N PHE A 15 -6.63 -21.31 8.81
CA PHE A 15 -7.59 -21.12 9.90
C PHE A 15 -7.93 -19.62 10.05
N VAL A 16 -8.96 -19.32 10.84
CA VAL A 16 -9.31 -17.95 11.24
C VAL A 16 -9.03 -17.77 12.73
N ASP A 17 -8.44 -16.64 13.12
CA ASP A 17 -8.30 -16.26 14.52
C ASP A 17 -9.64 -15.73 15.06
N GLY A 18 -10.27 -16.54 15.90
CA GLY A 18 -11.57 -16.29 16.51
C GLY A 18 -11.50 -15.59 17.87
N ALA A 19 -10.32 -15.11 18.30
CA ALA A 19 -10.18 -14.43 19.59
C ALA A 19 -11.14 -13.23 19.71
N ALA A 20 -11.68 -12.99 20.91
CA ALA A 20 -12.72 -11.98 21.11
C ALA A 20 -12.32 -10.57 20.64
N HIS A 21 -11.06 -10.17 20.84
CA HIS A 21 -10.54 -8.87 20.43
C HIS A 21 -10.33 -8.72 18.91
N ARG A 22 -10.43 -9.82 18.15
CA ARG A 22 -10.38 -9.85 16.68
C ARG A 22 -11.75 -9.80 16.03
N GLN A 23 -12.81 -10.04 16.81
CA GLN A 23 -14.18 -10.03 16.31
C GLN A 23 -14.55 -8.62 15.83
N GLY A 24 -15.24 -8.53 14.69
CA GLY A 24 -15.60 -7.26 14.04
C GLY A 24 -14.54 -6.70 13.09
N LEU A 25 -13.30 -7.21 13.10
CA LEU A 25 -12.32 -6.90 12.05
C LEU A 25 -12.70 -7.61 10.74
N ALA A 26 -12.31 -7.03 9.61
CA ALA A 26 -12.52 -7.65 8.32
C ALA A 26 -11.86 -9.06 8.27
N PRO A 27 -12.53 -10.09 7.70
CA PRO A 27 -12.03 -11.47 7.72
C PRO A 27 -10.60 -11.66 7.20
N ILE A 28 -10.17 -10.81 6.26
CA ILE A 28 -8.82 -10.83 5.69
C ILE A 28 -7.72 -10.59 6.75
N TYR A 29 -8.01 -9.88 7.83
CA TYR A 29 -7.05 -9.63 8.92
C TYR A 29 -6.93 -10.78 9.91
N ASN A 30 -7.91 -11.68 9.92
CA ASN A 30 -7.99 -12.78 10.86
C ASN A 30 -7.66 -14.13 10.22
N THR A 31 -7.46 -14.17 8.89
CA THR A 31 -7.19 -15.41 8.16
C THR A 31 -5.69 -15.70 8.10
N TYR A 32 -5.29 -16.87 8.58
CA TYR A 32 -3.92 -17.38 8.54
C TYR A 32 -3.83 -18.55 7.57
N ILE A 33 -2.91 -18.47 6.61
CA ILE A 33 -2.67 -19.52 5.61
C ILE A 33 -1.39 -20.25 5.99
N PHE A 34 -1.44 -21.58 6.01
CA PHE A 34 -0.24 -22.39 6.25
C PHE A 34 0.69 -22.30 5.05
N THR A 35 1.97 -22.01 5.28
CA THR A 35 2.98 -21.87 4.21
C THR A 35 3.05 -23.11 3.30
N ALA A 36 2.92 -24.30 3.87
CA ALA A 36 2.90 -25.57 3.12
C ALA A 36 1.71 -25.73 2.16
N ALA A 37 0.63 -24.97 2.34
CA ALA A 37 -0.57 -25.00 1.52
C ALA A 37 -0.76 -23.71 0.71
N ASP A 38 0.17 -22.76 0.82
CA ASP A 38 0.07 -21.45 0.17
C ASP A 38 0.74 -21.47 -1.21
N PRO A 39 -0.01 -21.40 -2.31
CA PRO A 39 0.58 -21.40 -3.66
C PRO A 39 1.39 -20.14 -3.97
N SER A 40 1.27 -19.08 -3.14
CA SER A 40 2.06 -17.85 -3.27
C SER A 40 3.32 -17.84 -2.40
N TYR A 41 3.54 -18.85 -1.57
CA TYR A 41 4.73 -18.94 -0.73
C TYR A 41 5.92 -19.53 -1.51
N ASP A 42 7.05 -18.83 -1.41
CA ASP A 42 8.35 -19.26 -1.90
C ASP A 42 9.38 -18.93 -0.82
N ALA A 43 10.08 -19.94 -0.31
CA ALA A 43 11.10 -19.77 0.73
C ALA A 43 12.23 -18.80 0.31
N ALA A 44 12.52 -18.68 -0.99
CA ALA A 44 13.51 -17.73 -1.51
C ALA A 44 13.06 -16.26 -1.45
N PHE A 45 11.78 -16.03 -1.12
CA PHE A 45 11.16 -14.72 -0.96
C PHE A 45 10.48 -14.55 0.41
N GLU A 46 10.76 -15.40 1.40
CA GLU A 46 10.10 -15.36 2.70
C GLU A 46 10.22 -13.98 3.39
N ALA A 47 11.42 -13.41 3.39
CA ALA A 47 11.64 -12.06 3.93
C ALA A 47 10.82 -10.99 3.20
N GLN A 48 10.75 -11.06 1.86
CA GLN A 48 9.91 -10.16 1.08
C GLN A 48 8.42 -10.39 1.40
N GLN A 49 8.01 -11.63 1.61
CA GLN A 49 6.64 -11.95 1.98
C GLN A 49 6.24 -11.34 3.32
N MET A 50 7.09 -11.47 4.33
CA MET A 50 6.87 -10.85 5.65
C MET A 50 6.77 -9.33 5.55
N LEU A 51 7.61 -8.70 4.71
CA LEU A 51 7.66 -7.25 4.58
C LEU A 51 6.52 -6.66 3.75
N PHE A 52 6.05 -7.39 2.74
CA PHE A 52 5.25 -6.78 1.67
C PHE A 52 3.90 -7.42 1.42
N ARG A 53 3.64 -8.69 1.77
CA ARG A 53 2.38 -9.35 1.36
C ARG A 53 1.11 -8.53 1.66
N PRO A 54 0.85 -8.09 2.91
CA PRO A 54 -0.36 -7.30 3.18
C PRO A 54 -0.34 -5.93 2.49
N LEU A 55 0.84 -5.31 2.36
CA LEU A 55 1.02 -3.97 1.78
C LEU A 55 0.88 -3.98 0.26
N PHE A 56 1.33 -5.05 -0.38
CA PHE A 56 1.23 -5.24 -1.80
C PHE A 56 -0.21 -5.41 -2.25
N THR A 57 -1.00 -6.21 -1.52
CA THR A 57 -2.45 -6.35 -1.80
C THR A 57 -3.13 -4.99 -1.82
N THR A 58 -2.84 -4.10 -0.87
CA THR A 58 -3.38 -2.73 -0.88
C THR A 58 -2.97 -1.96 -2.13
N GLY A 59 -1.67 -1.94 -2.47
CA GLY A 59 -1.18 -1.26 -3.67
C GLY A 59 -1.80 -1.79 -4.97
N TRP A 60 -1.95 -3.11 -5.09
CA TRP A 60 -2.57 -3.77 -6.24
C TRP A 60 -4.07 -3.45 -6.35
N MET A 61 -4.80 -3.39 -5.24
CA MET A 61 -6.22 -3.04 -5.25
C MET A 61 -6.44 -1.56 -5.59
N ILE A 62 -5.52 -0.68 -5.22
CA ILE A 62 -5.53 0.73 -5.64
C ILE A 62 -5.28 0.84 -7.15
N ASP A 63 -4.34 0.06 -7.68
CA ASP A 63 -4.13 -0.04 -9.13
C ASP A 63 -5.40 -0.53 -9.86
N ASP A 64 -5.99 -1.64 -9.42
CA ASP A 64 -7.21 -2.21 -10.03
C ASP A 64 -8.40 -1.24 -9.95
N THR A 65 -8.62 -0.54 -8.83
CA THR A 65 -9.72 0.43 -8.74
C THR A 65 -9.52 1.64 -9.65
N LEU A 66 -8.28 2.10 -9.83
CA LEU A 66 -8.00 3.27 -10.67
C LEU A 66 -8.03 2.92 -12.16
N MET A 67 -7.54 1.73 -12.52
CA MET A 67 -7.22 1.38 -13.91
C MET A 67 -8.26 0.45 -14.56
N GLU A 68 -8.95 -0.39 -13.78
CA GLU A 68 -9.98 -1.31 -14.32
C GLU A 68 -11.39 -0.79 -14.04
N MET A 69 -11.58 -0.12 -12.91
CA MET A 69 -12.88 0.40 -12.47
C MET A 69 -12.96 1.93 -12.51
N GLY A 70 -11.90 2.60 -12.96
CA GLY A 70 -11.86 4.07 -13.04
C GLY A 70 -12.81 4.59 -14.12
N ASP A 71 -13.61 5.59 -13.77
CA ASP A 71 -14.44 6.34 -14.71
C ASP A 71 -14.41 7.83 -14.31
N PRO A 72 -13.61 8.68 -14.98
CA PRO A 72 -12.65 8.34 -16.04
C PRO A 72 -11.38 7.67 -15.50
N ILE A 73 -10.67 6.93 -16.37
CA ILE A 73 -9.35 6.37 -16.07
C ILE A 73 -8.31 7.50 -16.08
N PRO A 74 -7.50 7.67 -15.02
CA PRO A 74 -6.48 8.72 -14.96
C PRO A 74 -5.25 8.37 -15.82
N GLU A 75 -4.66 9.39 -16.44
CA GLU A 75 -3.41 9.30 -17.20
C GLU A 75 -2.18 9.54 -16.32
N THR A 76 -2.34 10.35 -15.25
CA THR A 76 -1.31 10.61 -14.23
C THR A 76 -1.78 10.11 -12.87
N VAL A 77 -0.89 9.49 -12.09
CA VAL A 77 -1.14 9.14 -10.68
C VAL A 77 -0.09 9.78 -9.80
N VAL A 78 -0.52 10.73 -8.96
CA VAL A 78 0.30 11.38 -7.93
C VAL A 78 0.20 10.56 -6.64
N ILE A 79 1.34 10.18 -6.05
CA ILE A 79 1.41 9.23 -4.93
C ILE A 79 2.19 9.85 -3.77
N SER A 80 1.54 10.09 -2.63
CA SER A 80 2.20 10.58 -1.41
C SER A 80 2.92 9.46 -0.64
N SER A 81 3.83 9.84 0.27
CA SER A 81 4.63 8.87 1.04
C SER A 81 5.31 7.85 0.13
N ALA A 82 5.90 8.31 -0.99
CA ALA A 82 6.38 7.44 -2.06
C ALA A 82 7.51 6.47 -1.63
N SER A 83 8.18 6.74 -0.51
CA SER A 83 9.15 5.81 0.07
C SER A 83 8.51 4.70 0.92
N SER A 84 7.20 4.74 1.15
CA SER A 84 6.48 3.71 1.90
C SER A 84 6.28 2.44 1.08
N LYS A 85 6.24 1.30 1.77
CA LYS A 85 6.15 -0.02 1.15
C LYS A 85 4.87 -0.19 0.32
N THR A 86 3.74 0.35 0.78
CA THR A 86 2.45 0.32 0.06
C THR A 86 2.48 1.21 -1.18
N ALA A 87 3.07 2.41 -1.09
CA ALA A 87 3.22 3.30 -2.24
C ALA A 87 4.14 2.70 -3.32
N MET A 88 5.23 2.04 -2.92
CA MET A 88 6.12 1.31 -3.84
C MET A 88 5.41 0.14 -4.53
N ALA A 89 4.53 -0.58 -3.82
CA ALA A 89 3.72 -1.63 -4.43
C ALA A 89 2.75 -1.10 -5.49
N LEU A 90 2.05 0.00 -5.22
CA LEU A 90 1.19 0.66 -6.20
C LEU A 90 1.99 1.12 -7.42
N ALA A 91 3.12 1.80 -7.20
CA ALA A 91 3.98 2.29 -8.28
C ALA A 91 4.51 1.16 -9.15
N HIS A 92 4.87 0.02 -8.56
CA HIS A 92 5.25 -1.18 -9.28
C HIS A 92 4.12 -1.69 -10.18
N CYS A 93 2.89 -1.78 -9.68
CA CYS A 93 1.74 -2.24 -10.47
C CYS A 93 1.48 -1.31 -11.67
N LEU A 94 1.46 0.00 -11.44
CA LEU A 94 1.27 1.00 -12.49
C LEU A 94 2.40 0.97 -13.53
N LYS A 95 3.65 0.75 -13.09
CA LYS A 95 4.79 0.60 -13.99
C LYS A 95 4.68 -0.66 -14.85
N GLN A 96 4.19 -1.77 -14.32
CA GLN A 96 3.99 -3.01 -15.09
C GLN A 96 2.88 -2.86 -16.15
N ARG A 97 1.83 -2.08 -15.87
CA ARG A 97 0.82 -1.74 -16.88
C ARG A 97 1.41 -0.93 -18.03
N GLY A 98 2.25 0.05 -17.70
CA GLY A 98 2.72 1.06 -18.64
C GLY A 98 1.62 2.08 -18.99
N GLY A 99 2.00 3.15 -19.67
CA GLY A 99 1.05 4.18 -20.14
C GLY A 99 0.52 5.14 -19.06
N VAL A 100 0.91 4.97 -17.80
CA VAL A 100 0.56 5.88 -16.69
C VAL A 100 1.77 6.71 -16.26
N ASP A 101 1.62 8.03 -16.17
CA ASP A 101 2.64 8.93 -15.61
C ASP A 101 2.57 8.91 -14.08
N THR A 102 3.49 8.22 -13.41
CA THR A 102 3.53 8.16 -11.95
C THR A 102 4.41 9.26 -11.36
N VAL A 103 3.85 10.06 -10.46
CA VAL A 103 4.54 11.15 -9.77
C VAL A 103 4.64 10.84 -8.28
N ALA A 104 5.85 10.58 -7.79
CA ALA A 104 6.12 10.44 -6.37
C ALA A 104 6.16 11.80 -5.67
N LEU A 105 5.48 11.89 -4.52
CA LEU A 105 5.69 12.91 -3.52
C LEU A 105 6.37 12.29 -2.29
N THR A 106 7.51 12.84 -1.89
CA THR A 106 8.30 12.34 -0.75
C THR A 106 8.96 13.48 0.04
N SER A 107 9.58 13.17 1.18
CA SER A 107 10.40 14.16 1.90
C SER A 107 11.73 14.39 1.18
N PRO A 108 12.38 15.55 1.36
CA PRO A 108 13.71 15.79 0.81
C PRO A 108 14.72 14.68 1.15
N GLY A 109 14.71 14.20 2.41
CA GLY A 109 15.62 13.14 2.87
C GLY A 109 15.41 11.76 2.23
N ASN A 110 14.23 11.50 1.64
CA ASN A 110 13.92 10.24 0.97
C ASN A 110 13.97 10.34 -0.57
N LYS A 111 14.21 11.53 -1.13
CA LYS A 111 14.14 11.77 -2.58
C LYS A 111 15.07 10.84 -3.36
N ASP A 112 16.35 10.82 -2.99
CA ASP A 112 17.37 10.02 -3.69
C ASP A 112 17.06 8.52 -3.64
N PHE A 113 16.56 8.04 -2.50
CA PHE A 113 16.10 6.66 -2.37
C PHE A 113 14.94 6.36 -3.34
N VAL A 114 13.90 7.20 -3.34
CA VAL A 114 12.73 7.01 -4.20
C VAL A 114 13.14 7.03 -5.68
N GLU A 115 14.05 7.92 -6.08
CA GLU A 115 14.63 7.96 -7.42
C GLU A 115 15.39 6.66 -7.75
N SER A 116 16.21 6.16 -6.82
CA SER A 116 16.99 4.93 -7.03
C SER A 116 16.14 3.67 -7.22
N THR A 117 14.89 3.65 -6.72
CA THR A 117 13.99 2.51 -6.94
C THR A 117 13.60 2.33 -8.41
N GLY A 118 13.65 3.41 -9.20
CA GLY A 118 13.18 3.44 -10.58
C GLY A 118 11.69 3.11 -10.75
N LEU A 119 10.88 3.11 -9.68
CA LEU A 119 9.46 2.76 -9.74
C LEU A 119 8.58 3.89 -10.30
N TYR A 120 9.02 5.13 -10.15
CA TYR A 120 8.24 6.32 -10.48
C TYR A 120 8.75 6.97 -11.77
N GLY A 121 7.83 7.53 -12.55
CA GLY A 121 8.20 8.34 -13.73
C GLY A 121 8.87 9.65 -13.34
N ARG A 122 8.42 10.27 -12.24
CA ARG A 122 8.96 11.54 -11.72
C ARG A 122 8.94 11.53 -10.20
N VAL A 123 9.95 12.16 -9.58
CA VAL A 123 10.02 12.33 -8.12
C VAL A 123 10.05 13.82 -7.78
N ARG A 124 9.18 14.21 -6.85
CA ARG A 124 9.05 15.56 -6.30
C ARG A 124 9.09 15.50 -4.78
N THR A 125 9.56 16.58 -4.16
CA THR A 125 9.41 16.71 -2.71
C THR A 125 8.04 17.28 -2.37
N TYR A 126 7.64 17.20 -1.11
CA TYR A 126 6.43 17.89 -0.64
C TYR A 126 6.51 19.42 -0.81
N ASP A 127 7.71 20.00 -0.87
CA ASP A 127 7.90 21.45 -1.06
C ASP A 127 7.66 21.88 -2.51
N ASP A 128 7.61 20.95 -3.47
CA ASP A 128 7.40 21.21 -4.90
C ASP A 128 5.92 21.07 -5.33
N VAL A 129 4.99 20.87 -4.40
CA VAL A 129 3.60 20.50 -4.69
C VAL A 129 2.85 21.60 -5.45
N ASP A 130 3.12 22.86 -5.11
CA ASP A 130 2.56 24.04 -5.78
C ASP A 130 2.90 24.11 -7.28
N ARG A 131 3.97 23.42 -7.70
CA ARG A 131 4.47 23.34 -9.08
C ARG A 131 4.12 22.02 -9.76
N LEU A 132 3.19 21.25 -9.20
CA LEU A 132 2.75 20.00 -9.83
C LEU A 132 2.13 20.27 -11.19
N HIS A 133 2.79 19.76 -12.22
CA HIS A 133 2.26 19.66 -13.56
C HIS A 133 1.96 18.19 -13.86
N ALA A 134 0.71 17.89 -14.12
CA ALA A 134 0.24 16.56 -14.53
C ALA A 134 -0.21 16.57 -15.99
N ARG A 135 0.01 15.45 -16.69
CA ARG A 135 -0.48 15.26 -18.06
C ARG A 135 -1.86 14.62 -17.99
N GLY A 136 -2.84 15.23 -18.64
CA GLY A 136 -4.18 14.67 -18.72
C GLY A 136 -4.90 14.59 -17.37
N LEU A 137 -5.85 13.65 -17.30
CA LEU A 137 -6.62 13.38 -16.08
C LEU A 137 -5.74 12.76 -15.00
N THR A 138 -5.92 13.20 -13.76
CA THR A 138 -5.01 12.86 -12.65
C THR A 138 -5.76 12.25 -11.48
N ALA A 139 -5.22 11.17 -10.92
CA ALA A 139 -5.61 10.69 -9.60
C ALA A 139 -4.55 11.05 -8.56
N PHE A 140 -4.99 11.38 -7.35
CA PHE A 140 -4.12 11.51 -6.18
C PHE A 140 -4.36 10.33 -5.23
N VAL A 141 -3.30 9.65 -4.81
CA VAL A 141 -3.34 8.59 -3.81
C VAL A 141 -2.51 9.04 -2.60
N ASP A 142 -3.22 9.33 -1.52
CA ASP A 142 -2.67 9.87 -0.29
C ASP A 142 -2.48 8.78 0.77
N PHE A 143 -1.23 8.38 0.97
CA PHE A 143 -0.80 7.47 2.04
C PHE A 143 -0.36 8.22 3.32
N LEU A 144 -0.35 9.54 3.29
CA LEU A 144 0.17 10.37 4.36
C LEU A 144 -0.95 11.03 5.18
N GLY A 145 -2.07 11.34 4.53
CA GLY A 145 -3.29 11.84 5.18
C GLY A 145 -3.10 13.20 5.86
N ARG A 146 -2.09 13.99 5.44
CA ARG A 146 -1.85 15.33 5.97
C ARG A 146 -2.80 16.33 5.28
N PRO A 147 -3.75 16.97 5.99
CA PRO A 147 -4.76 17.81 5.36
C PRO A 147 -4.20 18.95 4.50
N THR A 148 -3.08 19.54 4.91
CA THR A 148 -2.41 20.60 4.15
C THR A 148 -1.88 20.10 2.82
N LEU A 149 -1.20 18.94 2.80
CA LEU A 149 -0.72 18.32 1.57
C LEU A 149 -1.88 17.98 0.63
N THR A 150 -2.97 17.41 1.15
CA THR A 150 -4.16 17.12 0.36
C THR A 150 -4.70 18.41 -0.27
N ALA A 151 -4.83 19.49 0.50
CA ALA A 151 -5.29 20.77 -0.02
C ALA A 151 -4.34 21.35 -1.09
N ASP A 152 -3.03 21.27 -0.89
CA ASP A 152 -2.03 21.78 -1.84
C ASP A 152 -2.11 21.04 -3.18
N VAL A 153 -2.23 19.71 -3.15
CA VAL A 153 -2.38 18.87 -4.36
C VAL A 153 -3.68 19.21 -5.10
N HIS A 154 -4.80 19.33 -4.38
CA HIS A 154 -6.09 19.69 -4.99
C HIS A 154 -6.05 21.09 -5.62
N ASN A 155 -5.40 22.06 -4.97
CA ASN A 155 -5.25 23.42 -5.50
C ASN A 155 -4.31 23.51 -6.69
N ALA A 156 -3.29 22.66 -6.77
CA ALA A 156 -2.36 22.60 -7.89
C ALA A 156 -3.00 21.93 -9.13
N LEU A 157 -3.76 20.86 -8.93
CA LEU A 157 -4.32 20.05 -10.02
C LEU A 157 -5.72 20.52 -10.48
N ARG A 158 -6.56 21.03 -9.57
CA ARG A 158 -7.92 21.54 -9.82
C ARG A 158 -8.71 20.62 -10.75
N ASP A 159 -9.21 21.14 -11.86
CA ASP A 159 -10.06 20.45 -12.83
C ASP A 159 -9.40 19.21 -13.47
N ARG A 160 -8.07 19.03 -13.33
CA ARG A 160 -7.39 17.81 -13.78
C ARG A 160 -7.49 16.67 -12.78
N LEU A 161 -7.72 16.96 -11.50
CA LEU A 161 -7.89 15.94 -10.48
C LEU A 161 -9.28 15.31 -10.67
N VAL A 162 -9.32 14.03 -11.04
CA VAL A 162 -10.57 13.29 -11.27
C VAL A 162 -10.89 12.32 -10.14
N ARG A 163 -9.89 11.97 -9.32
CA ARG A 163 -10.06 11.10 -8.16
C ARG A 163 -9.02 11.42 -7.09
N SER A 164 -9.43 11.41 -5.83
CA SER A 164 -8.55 11.61 -4.68
C SER A 164 -8.82 10.50 -3.68
N LEU A 165 -7.86 9.60 -3.47
CA LEU A 165 -7.97 8.44 -2.59
C LEU A 165 -7.13 8.66 -1.35
N VAL A 166 -7.71 8.48 -0.16
CA VAL A 166 -6.98 8.50 1.12
C VAL A 166 -6.90 7.08 1.67
N ILE A 167 -5.68 6.65 1.98
CA ILE A 167 -5.37 5.28 2.40
C ILE A 167 -5.01 5.25 3.89
N GLY A 168 -5.41 4.19 4.59
CA GLY A 168 -4.94 3.92 5.96
C GLY A 168 -5.69 4.65 7.07
N VAL A 169 -6.93 5.07 6.81
CA VAL A 169 -7.76 5.72 7.82
C VAL A 169 -8.44 4.69 8.72
N THR A 170 -8.32 4.86 10.04
CA THR A 170 -8.80 3.92 11.06
C THR A 170 -10.31 3.98 11.31
N ASP A 171 -10.94 5.12 11.08
CA ASP A 171 -12.39 5.32 11.16
C ASP A 171 -12.98 5.44 9.74
N TRP A 172 -13.28 4.29 9.12
CA TRP A 172 -13.76 4.18 7.74
C TRP A 172 -15.29 4.22 7.64
N GLU A 173 -16.02 3.98 8.74
CA GLU A 173 -17.50 4.07 8.81
C GLU A 173 -18.01 5.47 9.18
N GLY A 174 -17.13 6.34 9.69
CA GLY A 174 -17.48 7.71 10.06
C GLY A 174 -17.89 8.57 8.87
N ASN A 175 -19.12 9.09 8.90
CA ASN A 175 -19.57 10.11 7.95
C ASN A 175 -18.77 11.41 8.19
N ARG A 176 -17.94 11.83 7.23
CA ARG A 176 -17.13 13.03 7.36
C ARG A 176 -17.74 14.20 6.61
N ALA A 177 -17.71 15.36 7.26
CA ALA A 177 -18.10 16.60 6.62
C ALA A 177 -17.20 16.87 5.39
N PRO A 178 -17.76 17.43 4.30
CA PRO A 178 -16.97 17.87 3.16
C PRO A 178 -15.84 18.79 3.60
N VAL A 179 -14.68 18.64 2.98
CA VAL A 179 -13.52 19.50 3.22
C VAL A 179 -13.56 20.64 2.21
N PRO A 180 -13.31 21.90 2.61
CA PRO A 180 -13.35 23.05 1.69
C PRO A 180 -12.08 23.10 0.82
N LEU A 181 -12.04 22.24 -0.20
CA LEU A 181 -10.97 22.11 -1.19
C LEU A 181 -11.58 21.97 -2.60
N PRO A 182 -10.84 22.28 -3.68
CA PRO A 182 -11.30 22.00 -5.03
C PRO A 182 -11.68 20.52 -5.18
N ASP A 183 -12.79 20.26 -5.86
CA ASP A 183 -13.27 18.92 -6.14
C ASP A 183 -12.24 18.10 -6.94
N PRO A 184 -12.30 16.77 -6.86
CA PRO A 184 -13.24 15.94 -6.09
C PRO A 184 -12.97 15.98 -4.58
N GLN A 185 -13.95 15.57 -3.78
CA GLN A 185 -13.71 15.29 -2.36
C GLN A 185 -12.82 14.04 -2.18
N PRO A 186 -11.92 14.00 -1.19
CA PRO A 186 -11.14 12.80 -0.89
C PRO A 186 -12.03 11.62 -0.49
N GLU A 187 -11.85 10.49 -1.16
CA GLU A 187 -12.52 9.21 -0.95
C GLU A 187 -11.65 8.31 -0.07
N PHE A 188 -12.19 7.75 1.01
CA PHE A 188 -11.46 6.74 1.79
C PHE A 188 -11.50 5.40 1.07
N PHE A 189 -10.31 4.86 0.77
CA PHE A 189 -10.23 3.57 0.12
C PHE A 189 -9.99 2.46 1.15
N PHE A 190 -11.04 1.70 1.45
CA PHE A 190 -10.96 0.56 2.34
C PHE A 190 -10.84 -0.74 1.55
N VAL A 191 -9.62 -1.30 1.56
CA VAL A 191 -9.23 -2.49 0.78
C VAL A 191 -10.15 -3.69 1.01
N PRO A 192 -10.57 -4.04 2.24
CA PRO A 192 -11.44 -5.20 2.43
C PRO A 192 -12.80 -5.08 1.74
N THR A 193 -13.43 -3.90 1.75
CA THR A 193 -14.70 -3.67 1.03
C THR A 193 -14.49 -3.80 -0.47
N TYR A 194 -13.45 -3.18 -1.01
CA TYR A 194 -13.14 -3.28 -2.44
C TYR A 194 -12.85 -4.73 -2.86
N ALA A 195 -12.03 -5.46 -2.10
CA ALA A 195 -11.70 -6.85 -2.37
C ALA A 195 -12.94 -7.76 -2.36
N ALA A 196 -13.88 -7.54 -1.43
CA ALA A 196 -15.13 -8.30 -1.38
C ALA A 196 -16.01 -8.05 -2.60
N GLU A 197 -16.21 -6.80 -3.01
CA GLU A 197 -16.99 -6.46 -4.22
C GLU A 197 -16.30 -6.93 -5.49
N ARG A 198 -14.97 -6.79 -5.56
CA ARG A 198 -14.19 -7.25 -6.70
C ARG A 198 -14.22 -8.77 -6.84
N ALA A 199 -14.21 -9.51 -5.73
CA ALA A 199 -14.35 -10.97 -5.74
C ALA A 199 -15.74 -11.43 -6.23
N LYS A 200 -16.81 -10.67 -5.94
CA LYS A 200 -18.16 -10.97 -6.46
C LYS A 200 -18.25 -10.76 -7.98
N THR A 201 -17.57 -9.75 -8.51
CA THR A 201 -17.64 -9.39 -9.94
C THR A 201 -16.67 -10.20 -10.82
N LEU A 202 -15.43 -10.39 -10.36
CA LEU A 202 -14.38 -11.09 -11.13
C LEU A 202 -14.28 -12.59 -10.81
N GLY A 203 -14.80 -13.01 -9.65
CA GLY A 203 -14.56 -14.32 -9.07
C GLY A 203 -13.30 -14.34 -8.19
N ALA A 204 -13.41 -14.93 -7.00
CA ALA A 204 -12.33 -14.95 -6.01
C ALA A 204 -11.05 -15.64 -6.52
N ASP A 205 -11.19 -16.76 -7.23
CA ASP A 205 -10.04 -17.51 -7.76
C ASP A 205 -9.25 -16.72 -8.80
N VAL A 206 -9.95 -16.02 -9.69
CA VAL A 206 -9.32 -15.17 -10.73
C VAL A 206 -8.64 -13.97 -10.08
N LEU A 207 -9.29 -13.33 -9.10
CA LEU A 207 -8.72 -12.21 -8.35
C LEU A 207 -7.43 -12.62 -7.64
N ASN A 208 -7.47 -13.75 -6.91
CA ASN A 208 -6.31 -14.27 -6.19
C ASN A 208 -5.17 -14.69 -7.13
N ALA A 209 -5.47 -15.29 -8.28
CA ALA A 209 -4.46 -15.65 -9.28
C ALA A 209 -3.74 -14.43 -9.85
N ARG A 210 -4.50 -13.37 -10.23
CA ARG A 210 -3.91 -12.11 -10.73
C ARG A 210 -3.06 -11.42 -9.68
N LEU A 211 -3.55 -11.34 -8.44
CA LEU A 211 -2.81 -10.77 -7.32
C LEU A 211 -1.51 -11.55 -7.05
N GLY A 212 -1.58 -12.88 -6.98
CA GLY A 212 -0.42 -13.74 -6.72
C GLY A 212 0.66 -13.63 -7.79
N GLN A 213 0.28 -13.58 -9.08
CA GLN A 213 1.22 -13.36 -10.17
C GLN A 213 1.93 -12.00 -10.04
N SER A 214 1.19 -10.94 -9.77
CA SER A 214 1.75 -9.59 -9.61
C SER A 214 2.67 -9.51 -8.38
N LEU A 215 2.28 -10.14 -7.27
CA LEU A 215 3.04 -10.19 -6.03
C LEU A 215 4.44 -10.80 -6.22
N MET A 216 4.53 -11.91 -6.95
CA MET A 216 5.82 -12.54 -7.25
C MET A 216 6.75 -11.63 -8.07
N SER A 217 6.20 -10.86 -9.00
CA SER A 217 6.98 -9.89 -9.77
C SER A 217 7.55 -8.79 -8.87
N PHE A 218 6.79 -8.36 -7.86
CA PHE A 218 7.22 -7.33 -6.92
C PHE A 218 8.27 -7.86 -5.93
N TYR A 219 8.16 -9.09 -5.45
CA TYR A 219 9.20 -9.69 -4.60
C TYR A 219 10.56 -9.77 -5.29
N ARG A 220 10.56 -9.99 -6.61
CA ARG A 220 11.80 -9.96 -7.41
C ARG A 220 12.35 -8.53 -7.49
N ALA A 221 11.52 -7.57 -7.86
CA ALA A 221 11.94 -6.17 -7.98
C ALA A 221 12.38 -5.55 -6.65
N SER A 222 11.71 -5.89 -5.54
CA SER A 222 11.97 -5.28 -4.23
C SER A 222 13.33 -5.64 -3.63
N LYS A 223 13.99 -6.68 -4.13
CA LYS A 223 15.37 -7.02 -3.75
C LYS A 223 16.38 -5.94 -4.13
N ASP A 224 16.07 -5.14 -5.15
CA ASP A 224 16.99 -4.10 -5.64
C ASP A 224 16.95 -2.82 -4.81
N PHE A 225 15.90 -2.62 -4.01
CA PHE A 225 15.70 -1.38 -3.25
C PHE A 225 15.30 -1.56 -1.78
N VAL A 226 14.90 -2.75 -1.32
CA VAL A 226 14.72 -3.05 0.12
C VAL A 226 15.56 -4.24 0.53
N THR A 227 16.47 -4.00 1.47
CA THR A 227 17.29 -5.03 2.10
C THR A 227 16.64 -5.48 3.42
N PRO A 228 16.25 -6.75 3.56
CA PRO A 228 15.78 -7.29 4.83
C PRO A 228 16.88 -7.24 5.90
N GLN A 229 16.50 -6.87 7.12
CA GLN A 229 17.37 -6.78 8.29
C GLN A 229 16.72 -7.57 9.41
N MET A 230 17.37 -8.66 9.81
CA MET A 230 16.88 -9.55 10.87
C MET A 230 17.41 -9.06 12.22
N ALA A 231 16.54 -8.96 13.21
CA ALA A 231 16.96 -8.73 14.58
C ALA A 231 16.10 -9.55 15.56
N ASN A 232 16.71 -10.01 16.64
CA ASN A 232 16.07 -10.89 17.62
C ASN A 232 16.21 -10.31 19.02
N GLY A 233 15.22 -10.55 19.87
CA GLY A 233 15.22 -10.10 21.26
C GLY A 233 14.45 -8.80 21.49
N HIS A 234 13.93 -8.67 22.70
CA HIS A 234 13.11 -7.54 23.13
C HIS A 234 13.84 -6.18 23.00
N ASP A 235 15.15 -6.14 23.27
CA ASP A 235 15.96 -4.93 23.13
C ASP A 235 16.07 -4.49 21.67
N ALA A 236 16.26 -5.45 20.74
CA ALA A 236 16.31 -5.16 19.31
C ALA A 236 14.95 -4.68 18.79
N ILE A 237 13.84 -5.26 19.25
CA ILE A 237 12.48 -4.81 18.92
C ILE A 237 12.27 -3.38 19.42
N THR A 238 12.65 -3.10 20.67
CA THR A 238 12.49 -1.78 21.28
C THR A 238 13.32 -0.73 20.54
N GLY A 239 14.59 -1.04 20.23
CA GLY A 239 15.46 -0.17 19.45
C GLY A 239 14.91 0.12 18.05
N ALA A 240 14.50 -0.91 17.32
CA ALA A 240 13.87 -0.77 16.00
C ALA A 240 12.61 0.11 16.03
N TRP A 241 11.77 -0.04 17.06
CA TRP A 241 10.59 0.79 17.26
C TRP A 241 10.95 2.26 17.52
N GLN A 242 11.90 2.52 18.42
CA GLN A 242 12.39 3.87 18.72
C GLN A 242 13.00 4.55 17.49
N GLU A 243 13.86 3.85 16.74
CA GLU A 243 14.43 4.37 15.50
C GLU A 243 13.37 4.67 14.45
N THR A 244 12.30 3.86 14.38
CA THR A 244 11.17 4.11 13.48
C THR A 244 10.41 5.37 13.88
N LEU A 245 10.13 5.56 15.17
CA LEU A 245 9.47 6.77 15.70
C LEU A 245 10.28 8.04 15.44
N GLU A 246 11.60 7.94 15.53
CA GLU A 246 12.54 9.04 15.29
C GLU A 246 12.88 9.24 13.81
N ALA A 247 12.22 8.50 12.90
CA ALA A 247 12.45 8.53 11.46
C ALA A 247 13.91 8.26 11.05
N LYS A 248 14.61 7.41 11.82
CA LYS A 248 16.01 7.00 11.59
C LYS A 248 16.14 5.74 10.72
N VAL A 249 15.07 4.96 10.59
CA VAL A 249 15.05 3.76 9.75
C VAL A 249 14.97 4.19 8.28
N SER A 250 16.00 3.82 7.50
CA SER A 250 15.99 4.05 6.05
C SER A 250 14.82 3.32 5.39
N PRO A 251 14.13 3.93 4.41
CA PRO A 251 13.08 3.25 3.65
C PRO A 251 13.60 2.04 2.85
N GLY A 252 14.90 1.98 2.58
CA GLY A 252 15.57 0.82 1.98
C GLY A 252 15.83 -0.34 2.96
N MET A 253 15.50 -0.18 4.24
CA MET A 253 15.60 -1.24 5.24
C MET A 253 14.24 -1.91 5.48
N GLY A 254 14.24 -3.23 5.46
CA GLY A 254 13.10 -4.07 5.81
C GLY A 254 13.34 -4.77 7.13
N LEU A 255 12.97 -4.15 8.24
CA LEU A 255 13.14 -4.73 9.58
C LEU A 255 12.21 -5.96 9.73
N ILE A 256 12.79 -7.10 10.07
CA ILE A 256 12.09 -8.33 10.43
C ILE A 256 12.57 -8.71 11.83
N LEU A 257 11.64 -8.71 12.77
CA LEU A 257 11.93 -8.79 14.18
C LEU A 257 11.30 -10.04 14.77
N ALA A 258 12.05 -10.75 15.61
CA ALA A 258 11.55 -11.87 16.40
C ALA A 258 11.84 -11.63 17.90
N PRO A 259 10.94 -12.08 18.79
CA PRO A 259 11.14 -11.96 20.24
C PRO A 259 12.35 -12.77 20.74
#